data_AF-A0A972TJF1-F1
#
_entry.id   AF-A0A972TJF1-F1
#
_cell.length_a   1.000
_cell.length_b   1.000
_cell.length_c   1.000
_cell.angle_alpha   90.00
_cell.angle_beta   90.00
_cell.angle_gamma   90.00
#
_symmetry.space_group_name_H-M   'P 1'
#
loop_
_entity.id
_entity.type
_entity.pdbx_description
1 polymer ?
#
loop_
_entity_poly.entity_id
_entity_poly.type
_entity_poly.pdbx_seq_one_letter_code
_entity_poly.pdbx_strand_id
1 'polypeptide(L)'
;STDPLIIACGNGSVQVDFGQQEGGVYMTGGQLARELRLLKDMTFGPSPSSRLRANKKKNVLILGVDGFIGNAFGERLLDSGKYEVHGMDLRSDYILPLLDKPGFHFSEGDISIHREWIEYHIRKCDIVIPLVAIATPIEYTRNPLRVFELDFEENLRVVRYCVKYKKRIVFPSTSEVYGMCDEEEFDENNSRLVLGPIRMQRWIYSCCKQLLDRVIWAYGKEGLRFTLFRPFNWIGPRLDSLESARIGSSRAITQLILNLVEGTPIQLIDGGAQKRCFTDVSDGVECLYRIIENKDGNCDGQIINIGNPDNEISIKELAEMLVEKFQQHPLYSKFPPFTGCCEIESRSYYGVGYEDVQHRKPSIRNAQRLLNWTPTVGLEQSVEQTLDFFLREAIRSGEFGV
;
A
#
# COMPACT_ATOMS: atom_id res chain seq x y z
N SER A 1 26.96 22.82 39.28
CA SER A 1 26.73 23.37 40.65
C SER A 1 25.27 23.80 40.74
N THR A 2 24.65 23.80 41.92
CA THR A 2 23.25 24.24 42.10
C THR A 2 23.13 25.59 42.79
N ASP A 3 24.21 26.11 43.37
CA ASP A 3 24.28 27.47 43.91
C ASP A 3 25.74 28.00 43.83
N PRO A 4 26.10 28.83 42.84
CA PRO A 4 25.27 29.25 41.71
C PRO A 4 24.92 28.07 40.78
N LEU A 5 23.80 28.17 40.05
CA LEU A 5 23.39 27.16 39.08
C LEU A 5 24.33 27.19 37.87
N ILE A 6 25.17 26.16 37.75
CA ILE A 6 26.15 26.00 36.68
C ILE A 6 25.91 24.67 35.97
N ILE A 7 25.68 24.74 34.67
CA ILE A 7 25.43 23.62 33.77
C ILE A 7 26.71 23.34 32.97
N ALA A 8 27.19 22.10 33.00
CA ALA A 8 28.31 21.67 32.17
C ALA A 8 27.87 21.54 30.71
N CYS A 9 28.70 22.02 29.77
CA CYS A 9 28.43 21.96 28.34
C CYS A 9 29.49 21.10 27.63
N GLY A 10 29.31 20.83 26.33
CA GLY A 10 30.29 20.09 25.53
C GLY A 10 31.68 20.76 25.51
N ASN A 11 31.73 22.09 25.67
CA ASN A 11 32.94 22.85 25.96
C ASN A 11 32.62 23.89 27.05
N GLY A 12 33.37 23.89 28.15
CA GLY A 12 33.17 24.80 29.28
C GLY A 12 31.88 24.59 30.07
N SER A 13 31.33 25.68 30.61
CA SER A 13 30.11 25.68 31.40
C SER A 13 29.33 26.97 31.23
N VAL A 14 28.03 26.91 31.50
CA VAL A 14 27.12 28.06 31.51
C VAL A 14 26.58 28.25 32.91
N GLN A 15 26.72 29.47 33.45
CA GLN A 15 26.04 29.88 34.66
C GLN A 15 24.65 30.43 34.31
N VAL A 16 23.62 29.95 35.00
CA VAL A 16 22.27 30.48 34.90
C VAL A 16 22.11 31.50 36.03
N ASP A 17 22.15 32.79 35.70
CA ASP A 17 21.95 33.85 36.69
C ASP A 17 20.47 33.97 37.09
N PHE A 18 19.56 33.82 36.12
CA PHE A 18 18.13 33.88 36.31
C PHE A 18 17.36 32.97 35.33
N GLY A 19 16.15 32.56 35.71
CA GLY A 19 15.24 31.83 34.82
C GLY A 19 13.88 31.53 35.48
N GLN A 20 13.04 30.75 34.80
CA GLN A 20 11.70 30.37 35.26
C GLN A 20 11.25 29.02 34.67
N GLN A 21 10.23 28.41 35.28
CA GLN A 21 9.48 27.33 34.66
C GLN A 21 8.49 27.86 33.62
N GLU A 22 7.99 27.00 32.74
CA GLU A 22 6.96 27.37 31.76
C GLU A 22 5.70 27.87 32.49
N GLY A 23 5.32 29.14 32.25
CA GLY A 23 4.21 29.80 32.95
C GLY A 23 4.52 30.30 34.38
N GLY A 24 5.77 30.20 34.84
CA GLY A 24 6.22 30.62 36.18
C GLY A 24 6.76 32.05 36.26
N VAL A 25 7.24 32.44 37.44
CA VAL A 25 7.84 33.75 37.73
C VAL A 25 9.37 33.69 37.62
N TYR A 26 9.99 34.79 37.20
CA TYR A 26 11.45 34.93 37.10
C TYR A 26 12.13 34.89 38.48
N MET A 27 13.20 34.10 38.61
CA MET A 27 13.97 33.95 39.85
C MET A 27 15.46 33.74 39.59
N THR A 28 16.28 33.80 40.65
CA THR A 28 17.73 33.55 40.56
C THR A 28 18.03 32.09 40.23
N GLY A 29 19.19 31.81 39.63
CA GLY A 29 19.61 30.45 39.29
C GLY A 29 19.60 29.49 40.47
N GLY A 30 20.08 29.92 41.64
CA GLY A 30 20.08 29.10 42.86
C GLY A 30 18.67 28.83 43.42
N GLN A 31 17.71 29.72 43.18
CA GLN A 31 16.31 29.50 43.52
C GLN A 31 15.63 28.58 42.50
N LEU A 32 15.89 28.80 41.20
CA LEU A 32 15.41 27.96 40.11
C LEU A 32 15.89 26.50 40.28
N ALA A 33 17.15 26.30 40.68
CA ALA A 33 17.70 24.99 40.97
C ALA A 33 16.96 24.28 42.11
N ARG A 34 16.59 25.02 43.17
CA ARG A 34 15.81 24.48 44.29
C ARG A 34 14.38 24.13 43.89
N GLU A 35 13.71 24.99 43.13
CA GLU A 35 12.34 24.72 42.66
C GLU A 35 12.26 23.52 41.71
N LEU A 36 13.23 23.42 40.79
CA LEU A 36 13.38 22.27 39.89
C LEU A 36 13.95 21.02 40.59
N ARG A 37 14.27 21.11 41.89
CA ARG A 37 14.89 20.04 42.70
C ARG A 37 16.16 19.48 42.05
N LEU A 38 16.94 20.34 41.43
CA LEU A 38 18.21 19.97 40.84
C LEU A 38 19.21 19.65 41.94
N LEU A 39 19.95 18.56 41.74
CA LEU A 39 21.07 18.16 42.57
C LEU A 39 22.36 18.26 41.76
N LYS A 40 23.48 18.33 42.50
CA LYS A 40 24.80 18.27 41.88
C LYS A 40 24.91 17.00 41.03
N ASP A 41 25.53 17.13 39.86
CA ASP A 41 25.79 16.05 38.90
C ASP A 41 24.53 15.44 38.22
N MET A 42 23.35 16.04 38.38
CA MET A 42 22.21 15.72 37.52
C MET A 42 22.49 16.08 36.07
N THR A 43 22.03 15.23 35.15
CA THR A 43 22.15 15.47 33.71
C THR A 43 20.80 15.87 33.12
N PHE A 44 20.81 16.92 32.31
CA PHE A 44 19.67 17.25 31.47
C PHE A 44 19.69 16.31 30.27
N GLY A 45 18.62 15.54 30.12
CA GLY A 45 18.44 14.65 28.98
C GLY A 45 16.97 14.28 28.83
N PRO A 46 16.61 13.57 27.76
CA PRO A 46 15.26 13.05 27.60
C PRO A 46 14.90 12.25 28.86
N SER A 47 13.74 12.55 29.43
CA SER A 47 13.19 11.81 30.58
C SER A 47 13.22 10.30 30.32
N PRO A 48 13.35 9.45 31.35
CA PRO A 48 13.28 7.99 31.16
C PRO A 48 12.04 7.56 30.35
N SER A 49 10.91 8.23 30.55
CA SER A 49 9.67 8.00 29.79
C SER A 49 9.79 8.40 28.31
N SER A 50 10.48 9.48 27.97
CA SER A 50 10.74 9.87 26.58
C SER A 50 11.76 8.95 25.90
N ARG A 51 12.77 8.44 26.61
CA ARG A 51 13.69 7.40 26.09
C ARG A 51 12.98 6.08 25.83
N LEU A 52 12.12 5.66 26.76
CA LEU A 52 11.27 4.47 26.57
C LEU A 52 10.29 4.63 25.41
N ARG A 53 9.69 5.82 25.23
CA ARG A 53 8.82 6.11 24.07
C ARG A 53 9.60 6.16 22.76
N ALA A 54 10.82 6.70 22.76
CA ALA A 54 11.69 6.75 21.57
C ALA A 54 12.13 5.35 21.12
N ASN A 55 12.34 4.43 22.08
CA ASN A 55 12.71 3.03 21.81
C ASN A 55 11.51 2.09 21.63
N LYS A 56 10.28 2.57 21.82
CA LYS A 56 9.09 1.73 21.65
C LYS A 56 8.74 1.64 20.17
N LYS A 57 8.76 0.42 19.64
CA LYS A 57 8.28 0.12 18.28
C LYS A 57 6.83 0.58 18.11
N LYS A 58 6.51 1.12 16.94
CA LYS A 58 5.14 1.48 16.58
C LYS A 58 4.38 0.23 16.12
N ASN A 59 3.11 0.13 16.48
CA ASN A 59 2.26 -0.98 16.08
C ASN A 59 1.51 -0.62 14.79
N VAL A 60 1.66 -1.44 13.75
CA VAL A 60 0.96 -1.28 12.47
C VAL A 60 -0.08 -2.40 12.36
N LEU A 61 -1.34 -2.05 12.16
CA LEU A 61 -2.41 -2.99 11.84
C LEU A 61 -2.58 -3.06 10.33
N ILE A 62 -2.42 -4.26 9.75
CA ILE A 62 -2.72 -4.55 8.35
C ILE A 62 -3.94 -5.48 8.32
N LEU A 63 -5.06 -4.99 7.80
CA LEU A 63 -6.24 -5.82 7.53
C LEU A 63 -6.16 -6.26 6.07
N GLY A 64 -6.24 -7.56 5.77
CA GLY A 64 -5.92 -8.07 4.43
C GLY A 64 -4.42 -8.29 4.26
N VAL A 65 -3.77 -8.87 5.27
CA VAL A 65 -2.31 -9.05 5.28
C VAL A 65 -1.83 -10.19 4.36
N ASP A 66 -2.68 -11.19 4.10
CA ASP A 66 -2.37 -12.39 3.32
C ASP A 66 -2.58 -12.17 1.82
N GLY A 67 -1.98 -11.10 1.32
CA GLY A 67 -2.03 -10.72 -0.09
C GLY A 67 -0.72 -10.12 -0.58
N PHE A 68 -0.69 -9.76 -1.86
CA PHE A 68 0.50 -9.24 -2.53
C PHE A 68 1.16 -8.06 -1.81
N ILE A 69 0.37 -7.01 -1.50
CA ILE A 69 0.89 -5.84 -0.79
C ILE A 69 1.17 -6.20 0.67
N GLY A 70 0.24 -6.90 1.33
CA GLY A 70 0.32 -7.21 2.75
C GLY A 70 1.57 -8.01 3.13
N ASN A 71 1.93 -9.04 2.36
CA ASN A 71 3.11 -9.85 2.63
C ASN A 71 4.42 -9.06 2.42
N ALA A 72 4.58 -8.41 1.27
CA ALA A 72 5.81 -7.68 0.92
C ALA A 72 5.99 -6.46 1.83
N PHE A 73 4.89 -5.78 2.18
CA PHE A 73 4.92 -4.64 3.08
C PHE A 73 5.17 -5.04 4.54
N GLY A 74 4.56 -6.15 4.99
CA GLY A 74 4.80 -6.72 6.31
C GLY A 74 6.27 -7.08 6.51
N GLU A 75 6.89 -7.74 5.53
CA GLU A 75 8.32 -8.02 5.50
C GLU A 75 9.16 -6.74 5.66
N ARG A 76 8.91 -5.76 4.79
CA ARG A 76 9.65 -4.48 4.79
C ARG A 76 9.56 -3.72 6.11
N LEU A 77 8.40 -3.77 6.79
CA LEU A 77 8.21 -3.16 8.11
C LEU A 77 9.03 -3.86 9.18
N LEU A 78 9.01 -5.19 9.21
CA LEU A 78 9.74 -5.99 10.20
C LEU A 78 11.25 -5.81 10.05
N ASP A 79 11.75 -5.82 8.82
CA ASP A 79 13.18 -5.67 8.50
C ASP A 79 13.76 -4.32 8.97
N SER A 80 12.91 -3.29 9.13
CA SER A 80 13.35 -2.00 9.67
C SER A 80 13.72 -2.05 11.17
N GLY A 81 13.23 -3.03 11.91
CA GLY A 81 13.35 -3.13 13.36
C GLY A 81 12.53 -2.09 14.16
N LYS A 82 11.80 -1.18 13.49
CA LYS A 82 11.06 -0.08 14.13
C LYS A 82 9.58 -0.37 14.42
N TYR A 83 9.05 -1.45 13.84
CA TYR A 83 7.63 -1.74 13.83
C TYR A 83 7.31 -3.13 14.42
N GLU A 84 6.15 -3.20 15.04
CA GLU A 84 5.42 -4.46 15.33
C GLU A 84 4.24 -4.51 14.36
N VAL A 85 4.04 -5.63 13.68
CA VAL A 85 3.01 -5.80 12.65
C VAL A 85 1.93 -6.73 13.18
N HIS A 86 0.72 -6.21 13.27
CA HIS A 86 -0.50 -6.98 13.54
C HIS A 86 -1.24 -7.20 12.23
N GLY A 87 -1.30 -8.44 11.76
CA GLY A 87 -1.97 -8.83 10.53
C GLY A 87 -3.28 -9.58 10.81
N MET A 88 -4.34 -9.26 10.06
CA MET A 88 -5.57 -10.06 10.05
C MET A 88 -5.95 -10.42 8.61
N ASP A 89 -6.27 -11.69 8.38
CA ASP A 89 -6.81 -12.17 7.10
C ASP A 89 -7.60 -13.47 7.29
N LEU A 90 -8.26 -13.95 6.24
CA LEU A 90 -8.99 -15.22 6.23
C LEU A 90 -8.06 -16.44 6.24
N ARG A 91 -6.82 -16.27 5.78
CA ARG A 91 -5.81 -17.33 5.59
C ARG A 91 -4.41 -16.78 5.85
N SER A 92 -3.39 -17.62 5.69
CA SER A 92 -2.00 -17.24 5.93
C SER A 92 -1.02 -17.79 4.89
N ASP A 93 -1.48 -18.10 3.67
CA ASP A 93 -0.72 -18.85 2.67
C ASP A 93 0.49 -18.07 2.13
N TYR A 94 0.34 -16.75 1.93
CA TYR A 94 1.37 -15.84 1.43
C TYR A 94 2.25 -15.24 2.54
N ILE A 95 1.80 -15.31 3.78
CA ILE A 95 2.51 -14.77 4.95
C ILE A 95 3.19 -15.83 5.81
N LEU A 96 3.20 -17.11 5.40
CA LEU A 96 3.94 -18.16 6.12
C LEU A 96 5.37 -17.74 6.50
N PRO A 97 6.18 -17.09 5.63
CA PRO A 97 7.53 -16.64 6.00
C PRO A 97 7.57 -15.56 7.09
N LEU A 98 6.45 -14.89 7.36
CA LEU A 98 6.34 -13.84 8.39
C LEU A 98 5.92 -14.40 9.75
N LEU A 99 5.27 -15.56 9.81
CA LEU A 99 4.70 -16.11 11.05
C LEU A 99 5.75 -16.30 12.15
N ASP A 100 6.97 -16.69 11.77
CA ASP A 100 8.07 -16.90 12.71
C ASP A 100 8.94 -15.64 12.94
N LYS A 101 8.67 -14.53 12.23
CA LYS A 101 9.47 -13.31 12.38
C LYS A 101 9.13 -12.59 13.69
N PRO A 102 10.13 -12.24 14.52
CA PRO A 102 9.90 -11.47 15.73
C PRO A 102 9.19 -10.14 15.45
N GLY A 103 8.07 -9.94 16.15
CA GLY A 103 7.26 -8.73 16.03
C GLY A 103 6.16 -8.79 14.97
N PHE A 104 5.97 -9.93 14.32
CA PHE A 104 4.77 -10.24 13.54
C PHE A 104 3.74 -10.96 14.41
N HIS A 105 2.47 -10.57 14.29
CA HIS A 105 1.36 -11.14 15.02
C HIS A 105 0.19 -11.36 14.06
N PHE A 106 -0.14 -12.60 13.77
CA PHE A 106 -1.25 -12.95 12.88
C PHE A 106 -2.52 -13.30 13.66
N SER A 107 -3.69 -13.03 13.08
CA SER A 107 -4.97 -13.55 13.53
C SER A 107 -5.85 -13.84 12.33
N GLU A 108 -6.43 -15.05 12.32
CA GLU A 108 -7.43 -15.41 11.32
C GLU A 108 -8.72 -14.64 11.62
N GLY A 109 -9.29 -13.96 10.62
CA GLY A 109 -10.49 -13.17 10.79
C GLY A 109 -11.01 -12.53 9.51
N ASP A 110 -12.33 -12.43 9.42
CA ASP A 110 -13.08 -11.71 8.38
C ASP A 110 -13.50 -10.32 8.88
N ILE A 111 -13.26 -9.27 8.08
CA ILE A 111 -13.66 -7.90 8.43
C ILE A 111 -15.18 -7.77 8.61
N SER A 112 -15.99 -8.50 7.85
CA SER A 112 -17.45 -8.48 7.91
C SER A 112 -18.03 -9.12 9.17
N ILE A 113 -17.25 -9.98 9.84
CA ILE A 113 -17.69 -10.77 11.00
C ILE A 113 -17.08 -10.23 12.31
N HIS A 114 -15.76 -10.03 12.35
CA HIS A 114 -14.99 -9.87 13.60
C HIS A 114 -14.90 -8.42 14.10
N ARG A 115 -16.06 -7.77 14.28
CA ARG A 115 -16.15 -6.34 14.58
C ARG A 115 -15.41 -5.92 15.85
N GLU A 116 -15.58 -6.67 16.93
CA GLU A 116 -14.95 -6.35 18.23
C GLU A 116 -13.43 -6.49 18.19
N TRP A 117 -12.94 -7.53 17.51
CA TRP A 117 -11.51 -7.78 17.34
C TRP A 117 -10.85 -6.64 16.56
N ILE A 118 -11.48 -6.20 15.47
CA ILE A 118 -11.00 -5.09 14.62
C ILE A 118 -10.99 -3.79 15.41
N GLU A 119 -12.08 -3.48 16.12
CA GLU A 119 -12.17 -2.26 16.92
C GLU A 119 -11.08 -2.23 18.00
N TYR A 120 -10.88 -3.35 18.70
CA TYR A 120 -9.82 -3.50 19.70
C TYR A 120 -8.43 -3.30 19.09
N HIS A 121 -8.12 -3.92 17.96
CA HIS A 121 -6.80 -3.79 17.32
C HIS A 121 -6.57 -2.41 16.74
N ILE A 122 -7.60 -1.74 16.20
CA ILE A 122 -7.49 -0.33 15.81
C ILE A 122 -7.18 0.54 17.03
N ARG A 123 -7.85 0.33 18.16
CA ARG A 123 -7.55 1.06 19.41
C ARG A 123 -6.13 0.78 19.92
N LYS A 124 -5.64 -0.45 19.78
CA LYS A 124 -4.30 -0.88 20.21
C LYS A 124 -3.18 -0.32 19.33
N CYS A 125 -3.34 -0.40 18.01
CA CYS A 125 -2.30 -0.04 17.05
C CYS A 125 -2.16 1.47 16.85
N ASP A 126 -1.04 1.91 16.30
CA ASP A 126 -0.73 3.32 16.06
C ASP A 126 -1.12 3.76 14.64
N ILE A 127 -0.98 2.84 13.68
CA ILE A 127 -1.23 3.03 12.25
C ILE A 127 -2.09 1.88 11.74
N VAL A 128 -3.09 2.19 10.91
CA VAL A 128 -4.00 1.21 10.31
C VAL A 128 -3.92 1.26 8.78
N ILE A 129 -3.82 0.10 8.15
CA ILE A 129 -3.74 -0.08 6.70
C ILE A 129 -4.78 -1.14 6.28
N PRO A 130 -5.97 -0.71 5.83
CA PRO A 130 -7.01 -1.63 5.39
C PRO A 130 -6.82 -1.99 3.91
N LEU A 131 -6.21 -3.15 3.66
CA LEU A 131 -5.94 -3.68 2.31
C LEU A 131 -7.05 -4.59 1.77
N VAL A 132 -8.04 -4.96 2.60
CA VAL A 132 -9.18 -5.79 2.15
C VAL A 132 -10.04 -5.05 1.13
N ALA A 133 -10.11 -5.58 -0.08
CA ALA A 133 -10.98 -5.12 -1.16
C ALA A 133 -11.09 -6.19 -2.26
N ILE A 134 -12.16 -6.15 -3.04
CA ILE A 134 -12.29 -6.88 -4.31
C ILE A 134 -11.80 -5.96 -5.43
N ALA A 135 -10.56 -6.16 -5.87
CA ALA A 135 -9.90 -5.32 -6.88
C ALA A 135 -9.84 -6.01 -8.27
N THR A 136 -10.81 -6.86 -8.59
CA THR A 136 -10.82 -7.70 -9.80
C THR A 136 -11.89 -7.22 -10.79
N PRO A 137 -11.50 -6.77 -11.99
CA PRO A 137 -12.39 -6.23 -13.02
C PRO A 137 -13.71 -6.95 -13.29
N ILE A 138 -13.67 -8.28 -13.37
CA ILE A 138 -14.82 -9.13 -13.69
C ILE A 138 -15.89 -9.06 -12.58
N GLU A 139 -15.48 -8.89 -11.33
CA GLU A 139 -16.40 -8.87 -10.18
C GLU A 139 -17.22 -7.58 -10.11
N TYR A 140 -16.76 -6.50 -10.75
CA TYR A 140 -17.48 -5.22 -10.77
C TYR A 140 -18.77 -5.33 -11.56
N THR A 141 -18.80 -6.16 -12.60
CA THR A 141 -20.00 -6.44 -13.40
C THR A 141 -20.74 -7.67 -12.89
N ARG A 142 -20.01 -8.69 -12.42
CA ARG A 142 -20.61 -9.97 -11.96
C ARG A 142 -21.28 -9.86 -10.59
N ASN A 143 -20.64 -9.22 -9.61
CA ASN A 143 -21.11 -9.12 -8.23
C ASN A 143 -21.00 -7.68 -7.67
N PRO A 144 -21.60 -6.66 -8.33
CA PRO A 144 -21.43 -5.26 -7.98
C PRO A 144 -21.83 -4.93 -6.53
N LEU A 145 -22.88 -5.55 -6.01
CA LEU A 145 -23.33 -5.33 -4.63
C LEU A 145 -22.31 -5.84 -3.61
N ARG A 146 -21.68 -7.00 -3.87
CA ARG A 146 -20.64 -7.53 -2.99
C ARG A 146 -19.41 -6.63 -2.98
N VAL A 147 -19.03 -6.08 -4.14
CA VAL A 147 -17.95 -5.09 -4.26
C VAL A 147 -18.30 -3.85 -3.44
N PHE A 148 -19.53 -3.33 -3.55
CA PHE A 148 -19.97 -2.19 -2.75
C PHE A 148 -19.92 -2.47 -1.23
N GLU A 149 -20.52 -3.57 -0.78
CA GLU A 149 -20.56 -3.93 0.65
C GLU A 149 -19.15 -4.00 1.25
N LEU A 150 -18.24 -4.72 0.59
CA LEU A 150 -16.88 -4.93 1.10
C LEU A 150 -15.99 -3.69 0.93
N ASP A 151 -15.93 -3.14 -0.28
CA ASP A 151 -14.97 -2.09 -0.61
C ASP A 151 -15.39 -0.73 -0.05
N PHE A 152 -16.69 -0.53 0.17
CA PHE A 152 -17.24 0.71 0.72
C PHE A 152 -17.68 0.57 2.18
N GLU A 153 -18.71 -0.24 2.47
CA GLU A 153 -19.36 -0.21 3.80
C GLU A 153 -18.44 -0.72 4.90
N GLU A 154 -17.78 -1.86 4.65
CA GLU A 154 -16.87 -2.49 5.61
C GLU A 154 -15.62 -1.63 5.86
N ASN A 155 -15.06 -1.06 4.79
CA ASN A 155 -13.93 -0.13 4.89
C ASN A 155 -14.31 1.20 5.55
N LEU A 156 -15.50 1.74 5.30
CA LEU A 156 -16.02 2.94 5.98
C LEU A 156 -16.11 2.73 7.49
N ARG A 157 -16.46 1.52 7.94
CA ARG A 157 -16.45 1.19 9.37
C ARG A 157 -15.05 1.27 9.96
N VAL A 158 -14.03 0.74 9.28
CA VAL A 158 -12.62 0.88 9.70
C VAL A 158 -12.21 2.34 9.80
N VAL A 159 -12.54 3.16 8.79
CA VAL A 159 -12.28 4.62 8.81
C VAL A 159 -12.90 5.26 10.05
N ARG A 160 -14.18 4.96 10.35
CA ARG A 160 -14.88 5.49 11.54
C ARG A 160 -14.23 5.07 12.86
N TYR A 161 -13.70 3.85 12.96
CA TYR A 161 -12.93 3.44 14.13
C TYR A 161 -11.61 4.22 14.25
N CYS A 162 -10.90 4.46 13.14
CA CYS A 162 -9.71 5.30 13.15
C CYS A 162 -10.01 6.73 13.63
N VAL A 163 -11.14 7.30 13.22
CA VAL A 163 -11.61 8.61 13.73
C VAL A 163 -11.90 8.54 15.23
N LYS A 164 -12.73 7.58 15.67
CA LYS A 164 -13.12 7.40 17.09
C LYS A 164 -11.92 7.28 18.02
N TYR A 165 -10.89 6.55 17.60
CA TYR A 165 -9.69 6.29 18.41
C TYR A 165 -8.47 7.15 18.04
N LYS A 166 -8.66 8.17 17.20
CA LYS A 166 -7.61 9.12 16.76
C LYS A 166 -6.37 8.42 16.21
N LYS A 167 -6.57 7.39 15.39
CA LYS A 167 -5.51 6.58 14.78
C LYS A 167 -5.15 7.11 13.41
N ARG A 168 -3.87 6.97 13.04
CA ARG A 168 -3.45 7.30 11.69
C ARG A 168 -3.92 6.20 10.74
N ILE A 169 -4.53 6.58 9.63
CA ILE A 169 -4.93 5.64 8.58
C ILE A 169 -4.12 5.91 7.32
N VAL A 170 -3.56 4.86 6.74
CA VAL A 170 -2.92 4.91 5.43
C VAL A 170 -3.76 4.06 4.50
N PHE A 171 -4.60 4.74 3.72
CA PHE A 171 -5.71 4.10 3.02
C PHE A 171 -5.33 3.84 1.56
N PRO A 172 -5.50 2.60 1.05
CA PRO A 172 -5.35 2.31 -0.36
C PRO A 172 -6.54 2.91 -1.11
N SER A 173 -6.32 4.07 -1.72
CA SER A 173 -7.11 4.52 -2.85
C SER A 173 -6.74 3.66 -4.07
N THR A 174 -7.16 4.05 -5.27
CA THR A 174 -6.89 3.30 -6.49
C THR A 174 -6.59 4.25 -7.63
N SER A 175 -5.74 3.84 -8.57
CA SER A 175 -5.57 4.57 -9.84
C SER A 175 -6.85 4.55 -10.70
N GLU A 176 -7.83 3.69 -10.38
CA GLU A 176 -9.11 3.69 -11.09
C GLU A 176 -10.00 4.90 -10.76
N VAL A 177 -9.73 5.66 -9.69
CA VAL A 177 -10.52 6.87 -9.38
C VAL A 177 -10.42 7.94 -10.46
N TYR A 178 -9.32 7.96 -11.22
CA TYR A 178 -9.14 8.85 -12.37
C TYR A 178 -10.08 8.47 -13.53
N GLY A 179 -10.44 7.20 -13.64
CA GLY A 179 -11.32 6.67 -14.68
C GLY A 179 -10.79 6.98 -16.08
N MET A 180 -11.62 7.61 -16.90
CA MET A 180 -11.32 8.04 -18.27
C MET A 180 -10.72 9.45 -18.32
N CYS A 181 -9.87 9.80 -17.35
CA CYS A 181 -9.12 11.05 -17.40
C CYS A 181 -8.33 11.14 -18.73
N ASP A 182 -8.44 12.28 -19.40
CA ASP A 182 -7.84 12.54 -20.72
C ASP A 182 -6.47 13.24 -20.62
N GLU A 183 -6.01 13.52 -19.40
CA GLU A 183 -4.71 14.15 -19.14
C GLU A 183 -3.57 13.15 -19.34
N GLU A 184 -2.40 13.64 -19.80
CA GLU A 184 -1.23 12.79 -20.09
C GLU A 184 -0.68 12.09 -18.84
N GLU A 185 -0.63 12.82 -17.71
CA GLU A 185 -0.26 12.28 -16.41
C GLU A 185 -1.37 12.57 -15.41
N PHE A 186 -1.74 11.57 -14.62
CA PHE A 186 -2.78 11.69 -13.62
C PHE A 186 -2.19 12.30 -12.34
N ASP A 187 -2.53 13.55 -12.06
CA ASP A 187 -2.12 14.32 -10.88
C ASP A 187 -3.14 14.16 -9.74
N GLU A 188 -2.65 13.91 -8.54
CA GLU A 188 -3.50 13.57 -7.38
C GLU A 188 -4.43 14.70 -6.94
N ASN A 189 -4.05 15.95 -7.21
CA ASN A 189 -4.70 17.15 -6.71
C ASN A 189 -5.50 17.89 -7.78
N ASN A 190 -5.13 17.75 -9.05
CA ASN A 190 -5.64 18.58 -10.14
C ASN A 190 -6.45 17.81 -11.18
N SER A 191 -6.16 16.52 -11.41
CA SER A 191 -6.79 15.79 -12.51
C SER A 191 -8.28 15.56 -12.29
N ARG A 192 -9.03 15.65 -13.37
CA ARG A 192 -10.46 15.34 -13.35
C ARG A 192 -10.69 13.84 -13.18
N LEU A 193 -11.74 13.50 -12.44
CA LEU A 193 -12.16 12.12 -12.20
C LEU A 193 -13.38 11.84 -13.07
N VAL A 194 -13.20 11.11 -14.17
CA VAL A 194 -14.22 10.95 -15.22
C VAL A 194 -14.68 9.50 -15.28
N LEU A 195 -15.96 9.25 -15.00
CA LEU A 195 -16.58 7.92 -15.04
C LEU A 195 -17.68 7.87 -16.10
N GLY A 196 -18.00 6.66 -16.57
CA GLY A 196 -19.05 6.43 -17.55
C GLY A 196 -20.47 6.54 -16.96
N PRO A 197 -21.50 6.38 -17.81
CA PRO A 197 -22.90 6.41 -17.38
C PRO A 197 -23.22 5.29 -16.39
N ILE A 198 -24.27 5.46 -15.56
CA ILE A 198 -24.68 4.48 -14.52
C ILE A 198 -24.86 3.06 -15.06
N ARG A 199 -25.33 2.88 -16.30
CA ARG A 199 -25.47 1.53 -16.90
C ARG A 199 -24.15 0.78 -17.10
N MET A 200 -23.01 1.49 -17.08
CA MET A 200 -21.67 0.91 -17.16
C MET A 200 -21.19 0.55 -15.75
N GLN A 201 -21.59 -0.62 -15.28
CA GLN A 201 -21.41 -1.07 -13.90
C GLN A 201 -19.93 -1.24 -13.50
N ARG A 202 -19.01 -1.40 -14.47
CA ARG A 202 -17.56 -1.37 -14.25
C ARG A 202 -17.10 -0.25 -13.31
N TRP A 203 -17.73 0.93 -13.41
CA TRP A 203 -17.35 2.12 -12.65
C TRP A 203 -17.77 2.11 -11.18
N ILE A 204 -18.52 1.10 -10.72
CA ILE A 204 -18.94 1.00 -9.31
C ILE A 204 -17.75 0.99 -8.36
N TYR A 205 -16.69 0.22 -8.68
CA TYR A 205 -15.47 0.15 -7.88
C TYR A 205 -14.80 1.52 -7.76
N SER A 206 -14.57 2.19 -8.90
CA SER A 206 -13.97 3.52 -8.94
C SER A 206 -14.79 4.54 -8.14
N CYS A 207 -16.11 4.55 -8.30
CA CYS A 207 -17.01 5.44 -7.57
C CYS A 207 -17.00 5.18 -6.05
N CYS A 208 -17.01 3.91 -5.62
CA CYS A 208 -16.92 3.53 -4.20
C CYS A 208 -15.63 4.04 -3.57
N LYS A 209 -14.48 3.77 -4.21
CA LYS A 209 -13.17 4.20 -3.70
C LYS A 209 -13.04 5.72 -3.70
N GLN A 210 -13.54 6.40 -4.73
CA GLN A 210 -13.57 7.86 -4.79
C GLN A 210 -14.44 8.47 -3.67
N LEU A 211 -15.60 7.89 -3.37
CA LEU A 211 -16.45 8.38 -2.28
C LEU A 211 -15.79 8.16 -0.91
N LEU A 212 -15.11 7.03 -0.70
CA LEU A 212 -14.30 6.80 0.50
C LEU A 212 -13.18 7.82 0.66
N ASP A 213 -12.43 8.11 -0.40
CA ASP A 213 -11.39 9.15 -0.40
C ASP A 213 -11.96 10.50 0.07
N ARG A 214 -13.15 10.87 -0.43
CA ARG A 214 -13.85 12.11 -0.04
C ARG A 214 -14.31 12.10 1.42
N VAL A 215 -14.81 10.97 1.92
CA VAL A 215 -15.21 10.82 3.33
C VAL A 215 -13.99 10.90 4.25
N ILE A 216 -12.89 10.23 3.90
CA ILE A 216 -11.62 10.32 4.64
C ILE A 216 -11.10 11.75 4.64
N TRP A 217 -11.15 12.44 3.50
CA TRP A 217 -10.77 13.85 3.39
C TRP A 217 -11.62 14.75 4.29
N ALA A 218 -12.93 14.52 4.36
CA ALA A 218 -13.84 15.25 5.25
C ALA A 218 -13.48 15.02 6.72
N TYR A 219 -13.25 13.76 7.14
CA TYR A 219 -12.76 13.46 8.49
C TYR A 219 -11.38 14.06 8.77
N GLY A 220 -10.54 14.23 7.73
CA GLY A 220 -9.28 14.95 7.82
C GLY A 220 -9.43 16.38 8.32
N LYS A 221 -10.49 17.08 7.87
CA LYS A 221 -10.84 18.42 8.37
C LYS A 221 -11.27 18.41 9.83
N GLU A 222 -11.75 17.28 10.34
CA GLU A 222 -12.11 17.05 11.74
C GLU A 222 -10.94 16.49 12.58
N GLY A 223 -9.74 16.38 12.00
CA GLY A 223 -8.51 15.99 12.69
C GLY A 223 -8.10 14.52 12.54
N LEU A 224 -8.73 13.76 11.64
CA LEU A 224 -8.21 12.44 11.24
C LEU A 224 -6.85 12.61 10.55
N ARG A 225 -5.82 11.94 11.07
CA ARG A 225 -4.53 11.84 10.36
C ARG A 225 -4.62 10.76 9.30
N PHE A 226 -4.55 11.14 8.04
CA PHE A 226 -4.62 10.19 6.93
C PHE A 226 -3.54 10.44 5.89
N THR A 227 -3.23 9.40 5.13
CA THR A 227 -2.57 9.49 3.82
C THR A 227 -3.30 8.56 2.87
N LEU A 228 -3.67 9.04 1.69
CA LEU A 228 -4.22 8.21 0.62
C LEU A 228 -3.09 7.82 -0.33
N PHE A 229 -2.98 6.56 -0.70
CA PHE A 229 -2.04 6.13 -1.73
C PHE A 229 -2.75 5.43 -2.88
N ARG A 230 -2.29 5.66 -4.12
CA ARG A 230 -2.87 5.13 -5.35
C ARG A 230 -1.83 4.28 -6.07
N PRO A 231 -1.89 2.94 -5.97
CA PRO A 231 -0.97 2.07 -6.68
C PRO A 231 -1.30 2.03 -8.19
N PHE A 232 -0.26 2.05 -9.03
CA PHE A 232 -0.35 1.91 -10.48
C PHE A 232 0.27 0.59 -10.91
N ASN A 233 -0.60 -0.41 -11.16
CA ASN A 233 -0.29 -1.76 -11.64
C ASN A 233 1.01 -2.32 -11.05
N TRP A 234 1.04 -2.47 -9.72
CA TRP A 234 2.18 -3.10 -9.08
C TRP A 234 2.27 -4.57 -9.52
N ILE A 235 3.47 -5.02 -9.84
CA ILE A 235 3.78 -6.39 -10.29
C ILE A 235 4.99 -6.93 -9.52
N GLY A 236 5.07 -8.25 -9.40
CA GLY A 236 6.15 -8.91 -8.68
C GLY A 236 5.72 -10.29 -8.18
N PRO A 237 6.60 -10.96 -7.41
CA PRO A 237 6.29 -12.23 -6.76
C PRO A 237 5.02 -12.15 -5.88
N ARG A 238 4.22 -13.22 -5.86
CA ARG A 238 2.97 -13.35 -5.07
C ARG A 238 1.88 -12.33 -5.42
N LEU A 239 1.80 -11.90 -6.69
CA LEU A 239 0.83 -10.87 -7.15
C LEU A 239 -0.63 -11.27 -6.96
N ASP A 240 -0.97 -12.48 -7.36
CA ASP A 240 -2.26 -13.16 -7.29
C ASP A 240 -1.95 -14.68 -7.28
N SER A 241 -2.95 -15.56 -7.20
CA SER A 241 -2.74 -17.01 -7.46
C SER A 241 -3.10 -17.37 -8.90
N LEU A 242 -2.43 -18.37 -9.48
CA LEU A 242 -2.82 -18.90 -10.80
C LEU A 242 -4.23 -19.50 -10.78
N GLU A 243 -4.69 -20.04 -9.63
CA GLU A 243 -6.06 -20.50 -9.44
C GLU A 243 -7.08 -19.36 -9.56
N SER A 244 -6.79 -18.19 -8.96
CA SER A 244 -7.65 -17.01 -9.10
C SER A 244 -7.71 -16.50 -10.54
N ALA A 245 -6.61 -16.67 -11.31
CA ALA A 245 -6.56 -16.36 -12.73
C ALA A 245 -7.43 -17.30 -13.57
N ARG A 246 -7.53 -18.60 -13.24
CA ARG A 246 -8.42 -19.54 -13.95
C ARG A 246 -9.90 -19.12 -13.93
N ILE A 247 -10.31 -18.39 -12.89
CA ILE A 247 -11.68 -17.89 -12.70
C ILE A 247 -11.87 -16.52 -13.39
N GLY A 248 -10.83 -15.96 -14.01
CA GLY A 248 -10.82 -14.62 -14.61
C GLY A 248 -10.69 -13.49 -13.58
N SER A 249 -10.34 -13.83 -12.34
CA SER A 249 -10.29 -12.92 -11.19
C SER A 249 -8.88 -12.39 -10.93
N SER A 250 -7.99 -12.34 -11.94
CA SER A 250 -6.62 -11.87 -11.78
C SER A 250 -6.32 -10.60 -12.57
N ARG A 251 -5.22 -9.94 -12.25
CA ARG A 251 -4.71 -8.77 -12.98
C ARG A 251 -4.12 -9.18 -14.33
N ALA A 252 -4.02 -8.23 -15.25
CA ALA A 252 -3.61 -8.48 -16.65
C ALA A 252 -2.35 -9.36 -16.77
N ILE A 253 -1.27 -9.03 -16.06
CA ILE A 253 -0.01 -9.79 -16.13
C ILE A 253 -0.16 -11.24 -15.63
N THR A 254 -0.90 -11.46 -14.55
CA THR A 254 -1.15 -12.81 -14.01
C THR A 254 -1.94 -13.65 -15.02
N GLN A 255 -2.96 -13.06 -15.65
CA GLN A 255 -3.74 -13.74 -16.68
C GLN A 255 -2.88 -14.12 -17.89
N LEU A 256 -2.00 -13.22 -18.34
CA LEU A 256 -1.06 -13.51 -19.44
C LEU A 256 -0.11 -14.65 -19.09
N ILE A 257 0.44 -14.66 -17.87
CA ILE A 257 1.32 -15.74 -17.39
C ILE A 257 0.55 -17.06 -17.28
N LEU A 258 -0.70 -17.05 -16.79
CA LEU A 258 -1.54 -18.25 -16.75
C LEU A 258 -1.72 -18.84 -18.15
N ASN A 259 -2.02 -18.01 -19.14
CA ASN A 259 -2.21 -18.47 -20.52
C ASN A 259 -0.96 -19.19 -21.05
N LEU A 260 0.23 -18.69 -20.73
CA LEU A 260 1.51 -19.33 -21.07
C LEU A 260 1.72 -20.67 -20.34
N VAL A 261 1.37 -20.73 -19.05
CA VAL A 261 1.49 -21.94 -18.22
C VAL A 261 0.52 -23.04 -18.69
N GLU A 262 -0.70 -22.68 -19.07
CA GLU A 262 -1.73 -23.63 -19.52
C GLU A 262 -1.66 -23.95 -21.01
N GLY A 263 -0.86 -23.20 -21.79
CA GLY A 263 -0.85 -23.30 -23.24
C GLY A 263 -2.13 -22.80 -23.90
N THR A 264 -2.87 -21.91 -23.26
CA THR A 264 -4.06 -21.28 -23.84
C THR A 264 -3.69 -19.98 -24.58
N PRO A 265 -4.44 -19.58 -25.63
CA PRO A 265 -4.11 -18.37 -26.37
C PRO A 265 -4.19 -17.12 -25.50
N ILE A 266 -3.25 -16.20 -25.69
CA ILE A 266 -3.32 -14.89 -25.04
C ILE A 266 -4.47 -14.08 -25.64
N GLN A 267 -5.41 -13.69 -24.80
CA GLN A 267 -6.57 -12.91 -25.19
C GLN A 267 -6.28 -11.40 -25.11
N LEU A 268 -6.20 -10.75 -26.27
CA LEU A 268 -6.03 -9.30 -26.40
C LEU A 268 -7.39 -8.62 -26.50
N ILE A 269 -7.83 -8.04 -25.40
CA ILE A 269 -9.12 -7.35 -25.29
C ILE A 269 -9.11 -6.09 -26.15
N ASP A 270 -10.03 -6.03 -27.11
CA ASP A 270 -10.16 -4.96 -28.11
C ASP A 270 -8.81 -4.64 -28.80
N GLY A 271 -7.99 -5.67 -29.05
CA GLY A 271 -6.68 -5.57 -29.72
C GLY A 271 -5.51 -5.24 -28.78
N GLY A 272 -5.75 -4.95 -27.50
CA GLY A 272 -4.68 -4.78 -26.50
C GLY A 272 -3.86 -3.49 -26.64
N ALA A 273 -4.38 -2.48 -27.35
CA ALA A 273 -3.69 -1.21 -27.60
C ALA A 273 -3.64 -0.27 -26.37
N GLN A 274 -4.50 -0.51 -25.38
CA GLN A 274 -4.56 0.27 -24.16
C GLN A 274 -3.25 0.17 -23.37
N LYS A 275 -2.76 1.32 -22.88
CA LYS A 275 -1.47 1.45 -22.21
C LYS A 275 -1.61 1.56 -20.70
N ARG A 276 -0.64 0.97 -19.99
CA ARG A 276 -0.57 0.95 -18.53
C ARG A 276 0.87 1.19 -18.11
N CYS A 277 1.05 1.92 -17.00
CA CYS A 277 2.32 1.98 -16.29
C CYS A 277 2.39 0.86 -15.24
N PHE A 278 3.46 0.06 -15.28
CA PHE A 278 3.68 -1.03 -14.33
C PHE A 278 4.82 -0.71 -13.37
N THR A 279 4.66 -1.13 -12.11
CA THR A 279 5.58 -0.75 -11.04
C THR A 279 6.05 -1.99 -10.31
N ASP A 280 7.35 -2.10 -10.08
CA ASP A 280 7.85 -3.21 -9.26
C ASP A 280 7.31 -3.11 -7.82
N VAL A 281 6.95 -4.25 -7.24
CA VAL A 281 6.49 -4.32 -5.85
C VAL A 281 7.50 -3.74 -4.88
N SER A 282 8.80 -3.92 -5.12
CA SER A 282 9.86 -3.40 -4.25
C SER A 282 9.89 -1.87 -4.22
N ASP A 283 9.78 -1.23 -5.39
CA ASP A 283 9.65 0.23 -5.53
C ASP A 283 8.37 0.73 -4.84
N GLY A 284 7.25 0.06 -5.07
CA GLY A 284 5.96 0.40 -4.47
C GLY A 284 5.96 0.30 -2.94
N VAL A 285 6.46 -0.81 -2.41
CA VAL A 285 6.60 -1.08 -0.97
C VAL A 285 7.57 -0.10 -0.31
N GLU A 286 8.66 0.27 -0.97
CA GLU A 286 9.58 1.29 -0.44
C GLU A 286 8.90 2.66 -0.35
N CYS A 287 8.10 3.06 -1.35
CA CYS A 287 7.31 4.28 -1.27
C CYS A 287 6.30 4.23 -0.11
N LEU A 288 5.57 3.13 0.03
CA LEU A 288 4.61 2.93 1.11
C LEU A 288 5.28 2.92 2.49
N TYR A 289 6.49 2.36 2.60
CA TYR A 289 7.29 2.40 3.82
C TYR A 289 7.64 3.85 4.19
N ARG A 290 8.03 4.69 3.23
CA ARG A 290 8.31 6.11 3.48
C ARG A 290 7.04 6.88 3.89
N ILE A 291 5.88 6.52 3.36
CA ILE A 291 4.58 7.03 3.85
C ILE A 291 4.39 6.65 5.32
N ILE A 292 4.73 5.44 5.74
CA ILE A 292 4.63 5.02 7.14
C ILE A 292 5.61 5.78 8.04
N GLU A 293 6.86 5.95 7.60
CA GLU A 293 7.85 6.74 8.32
C GLU A 293 7.37 8.18 8.55
N ASN A 294 6.67 8.76 7.56
CA ASN A 294 6.03 10.09 7.63
C ASN A 294 6.96 11.15 8.23
N LYS A 295 8.18 11.23 7.67
CA LYS A 295 9.19 12.15 8.17
C LYS A 295 8.64 13.57 8.17
N ASP A 296 8.81 14.25 9.30
CA ASP A 296 8.35 15.62 9.54
C ASP A 296 6.82 15.84 9.38
N GLY A 297 6.03 14.77 9.34
CA GLY A 297 4.57 14.86 9.13
C GLY A 297 4.16 15.17 7.69
N ASN A 298 5.09 15.06 6.73
CA ASN A 298 4.88 15.50 5.35
C ASN A 298 3.74 14.78 4.61
N CYS A 299 3.32 13.59 5.05
CA CYS A 299 2.27 12.80 4.41
C CYS A 299 0.88 13.05 5.00
N ASP A 300 0.77 13.84 6.06
CA ASP A 300 -0.53 14.10 6.70
C ASP A 300 -1.43 14.90 5.75
N GLY A 301 -2.62 14.37 5.47
CA GLY A 301 -3.58 14.98 4.57
C GLY A 301 -3.20 14.90 3.08
N GLN A 302 -2.23 14.06 2.71
CA GLN A 302 -1.75 13.97 1.33
C GLN A 302 -2.36 12.79 0.57
N ILE A 303 -2.38 12.93 -0.76
CA ILE A 303 -2.73 11.88 -1.73
C ILE A 303 -1.47 11.63 -2.58
N ILE A 304 -1.05 10.38 -2.69
CA ILE A 304 0.22 10.01 -3.32
C ILE A 304 0.01 8.88 -4.31
N ASN A 305 0.24 9.15 -5.58
CA ASN A 305 0.39 8.12 -6.60
C ASN A 305 1.70 7.37 -6.38
N ILE A 306 1.64 6.05 -6.49
CA ILE A 306 2.82 5.20 -6.42
C ILE A 306 2.85 4.38 -7.70
N GLY A 307 3.70 4.82 -8.64
CA GLY A 307 3.90 4.11 -9.88
C GLY A 307 5.21 4.45 -10.58
N ASN A 308 5.53 3.70 -11.64
CA ASN A 308 6.64 4.01 -12.53
C ASN A 308 6.13 4.52 -13.90
N PRO A 309 6.12 5.85 -14.13
CA PRO A 309 5.63 6.42 -15.39
C PRO A 309 6.50 6.07 -16.61
N ASP A 310 7.75 5.66 -16.41
CA ASP A 310 8.67 5.27 -17.48
C ASP A 310 8.41 3.83 -17.98
N ASN A 311 7.79 3.00 -17.15
CA ASN A 311 7.38 1.64 -17.49
C ASN A 311 5.98 1.61 -18.15
N GLU A 312 5.71 2.52 -19.07
CA GLU A 312 4.47 2.52 -19.87
C GLU A 312 4.57 1.53 -21.03
N ILE A 313 3.58 0.65 -21.15
CA ILE A 313 3.51 -0.35 -22.21
C ILE A 313 2.05 -0.67 -22.55
N SER A 314 1.76 -1.02 -23.79
CA SER A 314 0.44 -1.59 -24.15
C SER A 314 0.30 -3.03 -23.66
N ILE A 315 -0.94 -3.50 -23.51
CA ILE A 315 -1.19 -4.92 -23.15
C ILE A 315 -0.61 -5.86 -24.22
N LYS A 316 -0.67 -5.47 -25.49
CA LYS A 316 -0.06 -6.22 -26.59
C LYS A 316 1.45 -6.32 -26.47
N GLU A 317 2.15 -5.19 -26.30
CA GLU A 317 3.62 -5.18 -26.13
C GLU A 317 4.04 -5.93 -24.86
N LEU A 318 3.26 -5.87 -23.78
CA LEU A 318 3.50 -6.66 -22.57
C LEU A 318 3.39 -8.16 -22.84
N ALA A 319 2.37 -8.58 -23.61
CA ALA A 319 2.22 -9.98 -24.00
C ALA A 319 3.41 -10.47 -24.85
N GLU A 320 3.88 -9.65 -25.80
CA GLU A 320 5.05 -9.95 -26.62
C GLU A 320 6.32 -10.10 -25.75
N MET A 321 6.56 -9.18 -24.82
CA MET A 321 7.66 -9.25 -23.86
C MET A 321 7.59 -10.51 -22.99
N LEU A 322 6.41 -10.85 -22.47
CA LEU A 322 6.21 -12.05 -21.66
C LEU A 322 6.49 -13.32 -22.44
N VAL A 323 6.03 -13.42 -23.69
CA VAL A 323 6.29 -14.57 -24.56
C VAL A 323 7.78 -14.72 -24.81
N GLU A 324 8.49 -13.63 -25.11
CA GLU A 324 9.94 -13.65 -25.29
C GLU A 324 10.66 -14.18 -24.03
N LYS A 325 10.35 -13.61 -22.86
CA LYS A 325 10.97 -14.03 -21.59
C LYS A 325 10.61 -15.46 -21.20
N PHE A 326 9.39 -15.89 -21.50
CA PHE A 326 8.94 -17.26 -21.26
C PHE A 326 9.70 -18.27 -22.11
N GLN A 327 9.91 -17.98 -23.39
CA GLN A 327 10.68 -18.86 -24.30
C GLN A 327 12.16 -18.95 -23.90
N GLN A 328 12.72 -17.87 -23.34
CA GLN A 328 14.09 -17.84 -22.83
C GLN A 328 14.23 -18.47 -21.42
N HIS A 329 13.13 -18.76 -20.74
CA HIS A 329 13.16 -19.21 -19.36
C HIS A 329 13.70 -20.64 -19.22
N PRO A 330 14.57 -20.94 -18.22
CA PRO A 330 15.11 -22.30 -18.03
C PRO A 330 14.05 -23.39 -17.82
N LEU A 331 12.87 -23.00 -17.33
CA LEU A 331 11.74 -23.92 -17.10
C LEU A 331 10.81 -24.06 -18.31
N TYR A 332 11.07 -23.40 -19.44
CA TYR A 332 10.18 -23.39 -20.61
C TYR A 332 9.79 -24.81 -21.07
N SER A 333 10.74 -25.75 -21.10
CA SER A 333 10.52 -27.14 -21.53
C SER A 333 9.53 -27.93 -20.67
N LYS A 334 9.13 -27.38 -19.53
CA LYS A 334 8.15 -27.94 -18.61
C LYS A 334 6.72 -27.58 -18.98
N PHE A 335 6.51 -26.54 -19.76
CA PHE A 335 5.18 -26.01 -20.08
C PHE A 335 4.80 -26.28 -21.54
N PRO A 336 3.50 -26.22 -21.90
CA PRO A 336 3.04 -26.34 -23.27
C PRO A 336 3.62 -25.24 -24.18
N PRO A 337 3.71 -25.47 -25.50
CA PRO A 337 4.14 -24.45 -26.44
C PRO A 337 3.13 -23.30 -26.51
N PHE A 338 3.62 -22.10 -26.78
CA PHE A 338 2.77 -20.93 -26.98
C PHE A 338 1.79 -21.14 -28.15
N THR A 339 0.50 -20.90 -27.90
CA THR A 339 -0.59 -21.14 -28.86
C THR A 339 -1.05 -19.89 -29.61
N GLY A 340 -0.32 -18.77 -29.47
CA GLY A 340 -0.61 -17.52 -30.17
C GLY A 340 -1.43 -16.53 -29.34
N CYS A 341 -1.69 -15.37 -29.95
CA CYS A 341 -2.61 -14.36 -29.43
C CYS A 341 -3.91 -14.40 -30.23
N CYS A 342 -5.04 -14.14 -29.58
CA CYS A 342 -6.33 -13.91 -30.24
C CYS A 342 -6.92 -12.57 -29.77
N GLU A 343 -7.55 -11.86 -30.70
CA GLU A 343 -8.31 -10.65 -30.39
C GLU A 343 -9.71 -11.05 -29.94
N ILE A 344 -10.17 -10.43 -28.85
CA ILE A 344 -11.50 -10.67 -28.28
C ILE A 344 -12.17 -9.34 -27.95
N GLU A 345 -13.47 -9.27 -28.17
CA GLU A 345 -14.25 -8.09 -27.77
C GLU A 345 -14.39 -8.03 -26.25
N SER A 346 -14.19 -6.84 -25.67
CA SER A 346 -14.34 -6.63 -24.22
C SER A 346 -15.70 -7.06 -23.67
N ARG A 347 -16.77 -6.87 -24.45
CA ARG A 347 -18.12 -7.32 -24.10
C ARG A 347 -18.22 -8.85 -23.94
N SER A 348 -17.47 -9.61 -24.73
CA SER A 348 -17.47 -11.08 -24.68
C SER A 348 -16.70 -11.60 -23.46
N TYR A 349 -15.73 -10.83 -22.97
CA TYR A 349 -14.91 -11.21 -21.81
C TYR A 349 -15.47 -10.71 -20.48
N TYR A 350 -15.75 -9.42 -20.36
CA TYR A 350 -16.22 -8.79 -19.12
C TYR A 350 -17.75 -8.68 -19.01
N GLY A 351 -18.47 -9.01 -20.08
CA GLY A 351 -19.93 -8.88 -20.16
C GLY A 351 -20.41 -7.48 -20.55
N VAL A 352 -21.73 -7.31 -20.52
CA VAL A 352 -22.37 -6.01 -20.79
C VAL A 352 -22.09 -5.05 -19.63
N GLY A 353 -21.76 -3.79 -19.96
CA GLY A 353 -21.52 -2.74 -18.94
C GLY A 353 -20.04 -2.51 -18.60
N TYR A 354 -19.12 -3.07 -19.39
CA TYR A 354 -17.69 -2.81 -19.32
C TYR A 354 -17.28 -1.63 -20.23
N GLU A 355 -16.35 -0.81 -19.74
CA GLU A 355 -15.72 0.31 -20.44
C GLU A 355 -14.28 0.42 -19.92
N ASP A 356 -13.29 0.50 -20.81
CA ASP A 356 -11.88 0.50 -20.42
C ASP A 356 -11.24 1.89 -20.53
N VAL A 357 -10.09 2.04 -19.88
CA VAL A 357 -9.26 3.24 -19.92
C VAL A 357 -8.18 3.08 -20.99
N GLN A 358 -7.99 4.09 -21.85
CA GLN A 358 -7.01 4.01 -22.94
C GLN A 358 -5.56 4.13 -22.45
N HIS A 359 -5.26 5.07 -21.55
CA HIS A 359 -3.93 5.25 -20.96
C HIS A 359 -4.04 5.52 -19.47
N ARG A 360 -3.00 5.14 -18.72
CA ARG A 360 -2.98 5.32 -17.26
C ARG A 360 -1.54 5.53 -16.79
N LYS A 361 -1.09 6.78 -16.86
CA LYS A 361 0.24 7.21 -16.45
C LYS A 361 0.15 8.10 -15.20
N PRO A 362 0.84 7.75 -14.10
CA PRO A 362 0.82 8.56 -12.89
C PRO A 362 1.70 9.80 -13.02
N SER A 363 1.26 10.94 -12.51
CA SER A 363 2.22 11.92 -12.02
C SER A 363 2.76 11.46 -10.67
N ILE A 364 4.08 11.48 -10.47
CA ILE A 364 4.75 11.07 -9.21
C ILE A 364 5.34 12.26 -8.44
N ARG A 365 4.94 13.49 -8.78
CA ARG A 365 5.47 14.71 -8.17
C ARG A 365 5.27 14.77 -6.66
N ASN A 366 4.13 14.30 -6.15
CA ASN A 366 3.92 14.23 -4.71
C ASN A 366 4.85 13.22 -4.03
N ALA A 367 5.06 12.04 -4.61
CA ALA A 367 5.99 11.05 -4.07
C ALA A 367 7.43 11.60 -4.04
N GLN A 368 7.87 12.29 -5.10
CA GLN A 368 9.18 12.95 -5.15
C GLN A 368 9.30 14.06 -4.09
N ARG A 369 8.34 14.98 -4.05
CA ARG A 369 8.34 16.15 -3.16
C ARG A 369 8.25 15.77 -1.67
N LEU A 370 7.39 14.80 -1.34
CA LEU A 370 7.07 14.46 0.05
C LEU A 370 8.00 13.38 0.62
N LEU A 371 8.45 12.45 -0.21
CA LEU A 371 9.16 11.23 0.22
C LEU A 371 10.57 11.11 -0.34
N ASN A 372 11.00 12.04 -1.21
CA ASN A 372 12.23 11.93 -2.00
C ASN A 372 12.34 10.56 -2.70
N TRP A 373 11.20 10.06 -3.19
CA TRP A 373 11.09 8.74 -3.80
C TRP A 373 11.00 8.85 -5.32
N THR A 374 11.65 7.93 -6.02
CA THR A 374 11.56 7.76 -7.47
C THR A 374 11.76 6.26 -7.72
N PRO A 375 10.95 5.63 -8.59
CA PRO A 375 11.08 4.22 -8.90
C PRO A 375 12.40 3.96 -9.63
N THR A 376 12.97 2.77 -9.43
CA THR A 376 14.32 2.43 -9.91
C THR A 376 14.36 1.16 -10.74
N VAL A 377 13.33 0.32 -10.65
CA VAL A 377 13.27 -0.97 -11.33
C VAL A 377 12.59 -0.81 -12.70
N GLY A 378 13.31 -1.22 -13.74
CA GLY A 378 12.81 -1.23 -15.12
C GLY A 378 11.82 -2.36 -15.37
N LEU A 379 10.90 -2.15 -16.32
CA LEU A 379 9.81 -3.08 -16.62
C LEU A 379 10.28 -4.52 -16.92
N GLU A 380 11.31 -4.66 -17.75
CA GLU A 380 11.83 -5.97 -18.16
C GLU A 380 12.28 -6.81 -16.96
N GLN A 381 13.01 -6.20 -16.03
CA GLN A 381 13.44 -6.86 -14.79
C GLN A 381 12.25 -7.30 -13.94
N SER A 382 11.24 -6.43 -13.77
CA SER A 382 10.03 -6.77 -13.00
C SER A 382 9.26 -7.92 -13.65
N VAL A 383 9.15 -7.92 -14.98
CA VAL A 383 8.48 -8.99 -15.74
C VAL A 383 9.21 -10.32 -15.56
N GLU A 384 10.55 -10.34 -15.67
CA GLU A 384 11.36 -11.55 -15.46
C GLU A 384 11.17 -12.13 -14.05
N GLN A 385 11.24 -11.29 -13.02
CA GLN A 385 11.09 -11.72 -11.62
C GLN A 385 9.67 -12.24 -11.34
N THR A 386 8.66 -11.57 -11.88
CA THR A 386 7.26 -11.99 -11.75
C THR A 386 7.05 -13.35 -12.43
N LEU A 387 7.57 -13.51 -13.65
CA LEU A 387 7.46 -14.74 -14.44
C LEU A 387 8.16 -15.90 -13.74
N ASP A 388 9.43 -15.76 -13.33
CA ASP A 388 10.19 -16.82 -12.65
C ASP A 388 9.44 -17.33 -11.41
N PHE A 389 8.89 -16.42 -10.60
CA PHE A 389 8.11 -16.79 -9.42
C PHE A 389 6.90 -17.66 -9.77
N PHE A 390 6.07 -17.24 -10.73
CA PHE A 390 4.86 -17.97 -11.11
C PHE A 390 5.17 -19.32 -11.77
N LEU A 391 6.22 -19.41 -12.59
CA LEU A 391 6.60 -20.69 -13.20
C LEU A 391 7.08 -21.68 -12.14
N ARG A 392 7.87 -21.24 -11.15
CA ARG A 392 8.29 -22.11 -10.03
C ARG A 392 7.10 -22.52 -9.17
N GLU A 393 6.18 -21.61 -8.92
CA GLU A 393 4.95 -21.88 -8.16
C GLU A 393 4.08 -22.91 -8.88
N ALA A 394 3.88 -22.78 -10.19
CA ALA A 394 3.14 -23.74 -11.01
C ALA A 394 3.71 -25.15 -10.88
N ILE A 395 5.03 -25.31 -10.99
CA ILE A 395 5.70 -26.62 -10.82
C ILE A 395 5.52 -27.14 -9.39
N ARG A 396 5.71 -26.29 -8.39
CA ARG A 396 5.60 -26.68 -6.98
C ARG A 396 4.18 -27.13 -6.61
N SER A 397 3.17 -26.51 -7.20
CA SER A 397 1.76 -26.85 -6.96
C SER A 397 1.36 -28.19 -7.58
N GLY A 398 1.98 -28.58 -8.71
CA GLY A 398 1.60 -29.76 -9.49
C GLY A 398 0.25 -29.65 -10.21
N GLU A 399 -0.43 -28.50 -10.14
CA GLU A 399 -1.81 -28.30 -10.63
C GLU A 399 -1.92 -28.17 -12.16
N PHE A 400 -0.78 -28.04 -12.85
CA PHE A 400 -0.71 -27.81 -14.29
C PHE A 400 -0.22 -29.04 -15.06
N GLY A 401 -0.09 -30.19 -14.40
CA GLY A 401 0.42 -31.43 -15.02
C GLY A 401 1.88 -31.34 -15.42
N VAL A 402 2.64 -30.46 -14.74
CA VAL A 402 4.04 -30.09 -15.02
C VAL A 402 4.99 -30.63 -13.95
#